data_AF-A0A368NRL9-F1
#
_entry.id   AF-A0A368NRL9-F1
#
_cell.length_a   1.000
_cell.length_b   1.000
_cell.length_c   1.000
_cell.angle_alpha   90.00
_cell.angle_beta   90.00
_cell.angle_gamma   90.00
#
_symmetry.space_group_name_H-M   'P 1'
#
loop_
_entity.id
_entity.type
_entity.pdbx_description
1 polymer ?
#
loop_
_entity_poly.entity_id
_entity_poly.type
_entity_poly.pdbx_seq_one_letter_code
_entity_poly.pdbx_strand_id
1 'polypeptide(L)'
;MIIERVKQITSKLIFVTLSLIFALASFGCMQQEMVGGPCEYRSEQVAAVVDKLQDEYVLMMHEEDDFVYAVDYGLFDGKPTLGDRYMLAIEVITSGTCTPYVVQSATKS
;
A
#
# COMPACT_ATOMS: atom_id res chain seq x y z
N MET A 1 58.52 4.05 39.81
CA MET A 1 58.42 3.21 38.60
C MET A 1 57.15 2.35 38.50
N ILE A 2 56.34 2.19 39.57
CA ILE A 2 55.12 1.35 39.56
C ILE A 2 53.89 2.12 39.02
N ILE A 3 53.81 3.42 39.25
CA ILE A 3 52.64 4.27 38.91
C ILE A 3 52.45 4.43 37.39
N GLU A 4 53.53 4.53 36.62
CA GLU A 4 53.46 4.65 35.14
C GLU A 4 52.95 3.37 34.47
N ARG A 5 53.30 2.20 35.02
CA ARG A 5 52.84 0.89 34.52
C ARG A 5 51.34 0.71 34.71
N VAL A 6 50.79 1.20 35.83
CA VAL A 6 49.33 1.14 36.11
C VAL A 6 48.54 2.03 35.14
N LYS A 7 49.04 3.23 34.83
CA LYS A 7 48.41 4.16 33.88
C LYS A 7 48.40 3.62 32.44
N GLN A 8 49.44 2.86 32.08
CA GLN A 8 49.55 2.22 30.76
C GLN A 8 48.63 1.00 30.61
N ILE A 9 48.37 0.27 31.70
CA ILE A 9 47.45 -0.88 31.72
C ILE A 9 45.98 -0.40 31.66
N THR A 10 45.61 0.62 32.42
CA THR A 10 44.24 1.18 32.40
C THR A 10 43.90 1.81 31.05
N SER A 11 44.86 2.51 30.42
CA SER A 11 44.66 3.09 29.07
C SER A 11 44.41 2.03 27.99
N LYS A 12 45.09 0.88 28.06
CA LYS A 12 44.89 -0.22 27.09
C LYS A 12 43.55 -0.92 27.30
N LEU A 13 43.10 -1.07 28.55
CA LEU A 13 41.81 -1.68 28.88
C LEU A 13 40.63 -0.81 28.39
N ILE A 14 40.76 0.51 28.51
CA ILE A 14 39.76 1.48 28.01
C ILE A 14 39.67 1.42 26.48
N PHE A 15 40.81 1.31 25.78
CA PHE A 15 40.80 1.18 24.32
C PHE A 15 40.12 -0.10 23.84
N VAL A 16 40.41 -1.23 24.48
CA VAL A 16 39.80 -2.53 24.12
C VAL A 16 38.29 -2.54 24.37
N THR A 17 37.85 -1.97 25.49
CA THR A 17 36.42 -1.88 25.82
C THR A 17 35.67 -0.94 24.88
N LEU A 18 36.26 0.20 24.51
CA LEU A 18 35.66 1.14 23.57
C LEU A 18 35.53 0.54 22.15
N SER A 19 36.55 -0.20 21.70
CA SER A 19 36.49 -0.92 20.42
C SER A 19 35.43 -2.02 20.40
N LEU A 20 35.22 -2.72 21.52
CA LEU A 20 34.20 -3.77 21.63
C LEU A 20 32.78 -3.21 21.56
N ILE A 21 32.52 -2.06 22.21
CA ILE A 21 31.21 -1.39 22.15
C ILE A 21 30.90 -0.90 20.74
N PHE A 22 31.90 -0.36 20.02
CA PHE A 22 31.73 0.10 18.64
C PHE A 22 31.41 -1.05 17.68
N ALA A 23 32.05 -2.22 17.85
CA ALA A 23 31.78 -3.40 17.05
C ALA A 23 30.36 -3.97 17.27
N LEU A 24 29.82 -3.87 18.48
CA LEU A 24 28.46 -4.32 18.79
C LEU A 24 27.38 -3.37 18.24
N ALA A 25 27.67 -2.05 18.17
CA ALA A 25 26.73 -1.07 17.63
C ALA A 25 26.48 -1.25 16.11
N SER A 26 27.44 -1.80 15.36
CA SER A 26 27.28 -2.03 13.91
C SER A 26 26.37 -3.20 13.52
N PHE A 27 25.97 -4.08 14.45
CA PHE A 27 25.07 -5.20 14.16
C PHE A 27 23.57 -4.86 14.34
N GLY A 28 23.23 -3.65 14.81
CA GLY A 28 21.86 -3.25 15.11
C GLY A 28 21.01 -2.85 13.90
N CYS A 29 21.61 -2.60 12.73
CA CYS A 29 20.89 -2.28 11.50
C CYS A 29 20.71 -3.53 10.64
N MET A 30 19.97 -4.53 11.13
CA MET A 30 19.38 -5.51 10.20
C MET A 30 18.26 -4.80 9.46
N GLN A 31 18.50 -4.56 8.17
CA GLN A 31 17.54 -4.02 7.22
C GLN A 31 16.27 -4.87 7.32
N GLN A 32 15.17 -4.27 7.78
CA GLN A 32 13.88 -4.94 7.79
C GLN A 32 13.58 -5.39 6.36
N GLU A 33 13.22 -6.66 6.20
CA GLU A 33 12.79 -7.21 4.92
C GLU A 33 11.58 -6.39 4.46
N MET A 34 11.71 -5.67 3.36
CA MET A 34 10.61 -4.95 2.74
C MET A 34 9.60 -5.99 2.24
N VAL A 35 8.59 -6.25 3.05
CA VAL A 35 7.45 -7.11 2.68
C VAL A 35 6.49 -6.29 1.83
N GLY A 36 6.61 -6.43 0.50
CA GLY A 36 5.72 -5.78 -0.47
C GLY A 36 6.37 -5.70 -1.85
N GLY A 37 5.97 -6.59 -2.75
CA GLY A 37 6.32 -6.50 -4.17
C GLY A 37 5.50 -5.41 -4.89
N PRO A 38 5.85 -5.07 -6.14
CA PRO A 38 5.03 -4.16 -6.94
C PRO A 38 3.62 -4.73 -7.12
N CYS A 39 2.62 -3.85 -7.13
CA CYS A 39 1.25 -4.25 -7.41
C CYS A 39 1.01 -4.29 -8.92
N GLU A 40 0.40 -5.38 -9.37
CA GLU A 40 0.03 -5.58 -10.76
C GLU A 40 -1.48 -5.59 -10.90
N TYR A 41 -1.96 -4.99 -11.99
CA TYR A 41 -3.38 -4.82 -12.27
C TYR A 41 -3.71 -5.28 -13.68
N ARG A 42 -4.94 -5.75 -13.86
CA ARG A 42 -5.53 -6.07 -15.17
C ARG A 42 -6.76 -5.21 -15.40
N SER A 43 -6.82 -4.59 -16.58
CA SER A 43 -7.98 -3.81 -17.01
C SER A 43 -9.11 -4.74 -17.47
N GLU A 44 -10.32 -4.47 -16.99
CA GLU A 44 -11.54 -5.20 -17.30
C GLU A 44 -12.69 -4.22 -17.54
N GLN A 45 -13.73 -4.69 -18.21
CA GLN A 45 -14.99 -3.96 -18.37
C GLN A 45 -16.12 -4.78 -17.77
N VAL A 46 -16.93 -4.15 -16.93
CA VAL A 46 -18.04 -4.81 -16.24
C VAL A 46 -19.32 -4.02 -16.40
N ALA A 47 -20.44 -4.70 -16.62
CA ALA A 47 -21.76 -4.08 -16.69
C ALA A 47 -22.32 -3.90 -15.27
N ALA A 48 -22.75 -2.70 -14.93
CA ALA A 48 -23.29 -2.40 -13.60
C ALA A 48 -24.48 -1.45 -13.67
N VAL A 49 -25.38 -1.60 -12.70
CA VAL A 49 -26.60 -0.79 -12.58
C VAL A 49 -26.50 0.09 -11.35
N VAL A 50 -26.93 1.34 -11.46
CA VAL A 50 -27.01 2.27 -10.33
C VAL A 50 -28.05 1.76 -9.32
N ASP A 51 -27.57 1.29 -8.17
CA ASP A 51 -28.40 0.79 -7.07
C ASP A 51 -28.75 1.90 -6.07
N LYS A 52 -27.76 2.73 -5.71
CA LYS A 52 -27.96 3.81 -4.74
C LYS A 52 -27.10 5.05 -5.03
N LEU A 53 -27.69 6.22 -4.85
CA LEU A 53 -27.00 7.51 -4.91
C LEU A 53 -26.65 7.95 -3.47
N GLN A 54 -25.40 8.31 -3.22
CA GLN A 54 -24.92 8.89 -1.96
C GLN A 54 -24.44 10.32 -2.23
N ASP A 55 -24.01 11.05 -1.20
CA ASP A 55 -23.60 12.45 -1.39
C ASP A 55 -22.28 12.59 -2.18
N GLU A 56 -21.35 11.66 -2.00
CA GLU A 56 -19.99 11.73 -2.58
C GLU A 56 -19.73 10.68 -3.68
N TYR A 57 -20.54 9.63 -3.74
CA TYR A 57 -20.35 8.52 -4.68
C TYR A 57 -21.66 7.83 -5.03
N VAL A 58 -21.59 6.94 -6.00
CA VAL A 58 -22.68 6.13 -6.50
C VAL A 58 -22.38 4.66 -6.24
N LEU A 59 -23.31 3.96 -5.62
CA LEU A 59 -23.23 2.51 -5.48
C LEU A 59 -23.85 1.85 -6.70
N MET A 60 -23.07 0.99 -7.35
CA MET A 60 -23.44 0.30 -8.57
C MET A 60 -23.33 -1.20 -8.35
N MET A 61 -24.42 -1.92 -8.60
CA MET A 61 -24.47 -3.37 -8.49
C MET A 61 -24.02 -3.98 -9.82
N HIS A 62 -23.09 -4.92 -9.76
CA HIS A 62 -22.70 -5.71 -10.92
C HIS A 62 -23.91 -6.50 -11.45
N GLU A 63 -24.03 -6.67 -12.77
CA GLU A 63 -25.20 -7.35 -13.32
C GLU A 63 -25.16 -8.88 -13.16
N GLU A 64 -23.97 -9.47 -13.05
CA GLU A 64 -23.79 -10.92 -13.02
C GLU A 64 -23.67 -11.49 -11.60
N ASP A 65 -23.27 -10.68 -10.62
CA ASP A 65 -23.10 -11.06 -9.23
C ASP A 65 -23.52 -9.93 -8.27
N ASP A 66 -23.57 -10.25 -6.97
CA ASP A 66 -23.95 -9.29 -5.93
C ASP A 66 -22.80 -8.33 -5.55
N PHE A 67 -21.77 -8.18 -6.39
CA PHE A 67 -20.68 -7.24 -6.10
C PHE A 67 -21.13 -5.80 -6.30
N VAL A 68 -20.71 -4.93 -5.39
CA VAL A 68 -21.08 -3.50 -5.41
C VAL A 68 -19.83 -2.64 -5.56
N TYR A 69 -19.82 -1.82 -6.59
CA TYR A 69 -18.81 -0.82 -6.86
C TYR A 69 -19.23 0.52 -6.26
N ALA A 70 -18.32 1.16 -5.52
CA ALA A 70 -18.45 2.58 -5.18
C ALA A 70 -17.74 3.40 -6.25
N VAL A 71 -18.50 4.22 -6.98
CA VAL A 71 -18.01 5.00 -8.12
C VAL A 71 -18.15 6.49 -7.81
N ASP A 72 -17.05 7.23 -7.90
CA ASP A 72 -17.03 8.68 -7.72
C ASP A 72 -17.84 9.40 -8.82
N TYR A 73 -18.57 10.45 -8.45
CA TYR A 73 -19.39 11.22 -9.40
C TYR A 73 -18.58 11.81 -10.57
N GLY A 74 -17.29 12.11 -10.38
CA GLY A 74 -16.40 12.63 -11.40
C GLY A 74 -16.02 11.63 -12.49
N LEU A 75 -16.35 10.34 -12.33
CA LEU A 75 -16.08 9.30 -13.31
C LEU A 75 -17.23 9.09 -14.32
N PHE A 76 -18.32 9.83 -14.17
CA PHE A 76 -19.47 9.78 -15.06
C PHE A 76 -19.47 10.98 -16.01
N ASP A 77 -19.85 10.76 -17.27
CA ASP A 77 -20.02 11.84 -18.27
C ASP A 77 -21.24 12.76 -17.98
N GLY A 78 -22.09 12.38 -17.03
CA GLY A 78 -23.28 13.11 -16.64
C GLY A 78 -23.83 12.64 -15.30
N LYS A 79 -24.88 13.30 -14.80
CA LYS A 79 -25.47 12.93 -13.51
C LYS A 79 -26.17 11.56 -13.61
N PRO A 80 -25.71 10.53 -12.88
CA PRO A 80 -26.33 9.22 -12.91
C PRO A 80 -27.68 9.23 -12.18
N THR A 81 -28.60 8.40 -12.65
CA THR A 81 -29.93 8.20 -12.06
C THR A 81 -30.08 6.78 -11.57
N LEU A 82 -30.88 6.55 -10.51
CA LEU A 82 -31.22 5.20 -10.04
C LEU A 82 -31.73 4.33 -11.19
N GLY A 83 -31.19 3.11 -11.29
CA GLY A 83 -31.53 2.14 -12.34
C GLY A 83 -30.84 2.37 -13.69
N ASP A 84 -30.06 3.44 -13.87
CA ASP A 84 -29.24 3.60 -15.07
C ASP A 84 -28.20 2.46 -15.16
N ARG A 85 -27.88 2.04 -16.39
CA ARG A 85 -26.87 1.03 -16.69
C ARG A 85 -25.62 1.67 -17.25
N TYR A 86 -24.46 1.21 -16.79
CA TYR A 86 -23.16 1.68 -17.25
C TYR A 86 -22.22 0.49 -17.48
N MET A 87 -21.28 0.71 -18.39
CA MET A 87 -20.09 -0.10 -18.53
C MET A 87 -18.98 0.58 -17.72
N LEU A 88 -18.50 -0.11 -16.68
CA LEU A 88 -17.40 0.37 -15.84
C LEU A 88 -16.09 -0.16 -16.42
N ALA A 89 -15.12 0.72 -16.65
CA ALA A 89 -13.74 0.32 -16.86
C ALA A 89 -13.07 0.21 -15.49
N ILE A 90 -12.62 -0.99 -15.12
CA ILE A 90 -12.01 -1.26 -13.82
C ILE A 90 -10.61 -1.85 -13.98
N GLU A 91 -9.76 -1.66 -12.99
CA GLU A 91 -8.49 -2.34 -12.84
C GLU A 91 -8.54 -3.26 -11.63
N VAL A 92 -8.38 -4.56 -11.83
CA VAL A 92 -8.43 -5.58 -10.78
C VAL A 92 -7.01 -6.04 -10.46
N ILE A 93 -6.69 -6.14 -9.18
CA ILE A 93 -5.36 -6.57 -8.74
C ILE A 93 -5.10 -8.03 -9.14
N THR A 94 -3.94 -8.30 -9.72
CA THR A 94 -3.49 -9.66 -10.08
C THR A 94 -2.36 -10.15 -9.18
N SER A 95 -1.56 -9.24 -8.63
CA SER A 95 -0.43 -9.55 -7.74
C SER A 95 -0.19 -8.42 -6.74
N GLY A 96 0.28 -8.77 -5.54
CA GLY A 96 0.51 -7.85 -4.43
C GLY A 96 -0.63 -7.81 -3.41
N THR A 97 -0.58 -6.84 -2.49
CA THR A 97 -1.58 -6.65 -1.41
C THR A 97 -2.22 -5.25 -1.43
N CYS A 98 -2.29 -4.64 -2.62
CA CYS A 98 -2.90 -3.32 -2.83
C CYS A 98 -4.45 -3.39 -2.89
N THR A 99 -5.07 -2.24 -3.16
CA THR A 99 -6.53 -2.11 -3.36
C THR A 99 -7.03 -3.14 -4.38
N PRO A 100 -8.06 -3.95 -4.04
CA PRO A 100 -8.53 -5.03 -4.90
C PRO A 100 -9.00 -4.60 -6.29
N TYR A 101 -9.61 -3.42 -6.38
CA TYR A 101 -10.05 -2.85 -7.64
C TYR A 101 -9.96 -1.32 -7.63
N VAL A 102 -9.88 -0.72 -8.82
CA VAL A 102 -9.99 0.72 -9.05
C VAL A 102 -10.93 0.97 -10.22
N VAL A 103 -11.90 1.87 -10.06
CA VAL A 103 -12.80 2.26 -11.16
C VAL A 103 -12.16 3.45 -11.89
N GLN A 104 -12.02 3.32 -13.21
CA GLN A 104 -11.35 4.31 -14.06
C GLN A 104 -12.36 5.20 -14.81
N SER A 105 -13.52 4.65 -15.21
CA SER A 105 -14.58 5.41 -15.86
C SER A 105 -15.92 4.67 -15.82
N ALA A 106 -17.02 5.40 -15.91
CA ALA A 106 -18.38 4.87 -16.04
C ALA A 106 -19.07 5.41 -17.30
N THR A 107 -19.17 4.58 -18.34
CA THR A 107 -19.76 4.96 -19.63
C THR A 107 -21.18 4.44 -19.73
N LYS A 108 -22.15 5.31 -20.03
CA LYS A 108 -23.57 4.92 -20.12
C LYS A 108 -23.76 3.89 -21.24
N SER A 109 -24.40 2.76 -20.93
CA SER A 109 -24.67 1.66 -21.87
C SER A 109 -25.95 1.88 -22.68
#